data_AF-A0A5C9CB84-F1
#
_entry.id   AF-A0A5C9CB84-F1
#
_cell.length_a   1.000
_cell.length_b   1.000
_cell.length_c   1.000
_cell.angle_alpha   90.00
_cell.angle_beta   90.00
_cell.angle_gamma   90.00
#
_symmetry.space_group_name_H-M   'P 1'
#
loop_
_entity.id
_entity.type
_entity.pdbx_description
1 polymer ?
#
loop_
_entity_poly.entity_id
_entity_poly.type
_entity_poly.pdbx_seq_one_letter_code
_entity_poly.pdbx_strand_id
1 'polypeptide(L)'
;MKKFNYILFSLALITMLTVSCSKWVDYNPKEDYVITEKEYLKSESDYRTMLISVYTPLQWLNQAVVVGEIASDNAVSGGENASDVLSLQQIDDYIHTPINSTLQELWTSAYEGVNRANYMTQYKTTNLAGTTVSFAGKDAMYGEVYFLRAYYYFTLVKFFGDVPLFVDKRLGLSDSKALSRAAKAKRKNYKICGSSFIRKSIAVSK
;
A
#
# COMPACT_ATOMS: atom_id res chain seq x y z
N MET A 1 -0.10 44.22 -63.09
CA MET A 1 1.09 43.52 -62.56
C MET A 1 1.28 43.68 -61.04
N LYS A 2 1.27 44.89 -60.46
CA LYS A 2 1.46 45.08 -59.01
C LYS A 2 0.44 44.33 -58.12
N LYS A 3 -0.85 44.31 -58.50
CA LYS A 3 -1.92 43.56 -57.79
C LYS A 3 -1.72 42.03 -57.80
N PHE A 4 -1.12 41.50 -58.86
CA PHE A 4 -0.84 40.05 -58.96
C PHE A 4 0.31 39.64 -58.03
N ASN A 5 1.32 40.51 -57.87
CA ASN A 5 2.41 40.28 -56.92
C ASN A 5 1.92 40.33 -55.46
N TYR A 6 0.93 41.17 -55.12
CA TYR A 6 0.34 41.18 -53.77
C TYR A 6 -0.48 39.91 -53.47
N ILE A 7 -1.15 39.33 -54.48
CA ILE A 7 -1.88 38.06 -54.35
C ILE A 7 -0.90 36.88 -54.19
N LEU A 8 0.21 36.89 -54.92
CA LEU A 8 1.28 35.89 -54.75
C LEU A 8 1.94 35.97 -53.37
N PHE A 9 2.14 37.19 -52.85
CA PHE A 9 2.73 37.40 -51.53
C PHE A 9 1.78 36.99 -50.39
N SER A 10 0.47 37.26 -50.52
CA SER A 10 -0.51 36.81 -49.52
C SER A 10 -0.69 35.29 -49.52
N LEU A 11 -0.61 34.64 -50.69
CA LEU A 11 -0.68 33.18 -50.78
C LEU A 11 0.56 32.50 -50.18
N ALA A 12 1.75 33.10 -50.35
CA ALA A 12 2.98 32.64 -49.71
C ALA A 12 2.95 32.80 -48.18
N LEU A 13 2.33 33.87 -47.67
CA LEU A 13 2.17 34.10 -46.23
C LEU A 13 1.18 33.11 -45.59
N ILE A 14 0.10 32.77 -46.30
CA ILE A 14 -0.90 31.79 -45.85
C ILE A 14 -0.31 30.37 -45.81
N THR A 15 0.58 30.02 -46.73
CA THR A 15 1.23 28.71 -46.74
C THR A 15 2.23 28.53 -45.61
N MET A 16 2.90 29.60 -45.15
CA MET A 16 3.78 29.56 -43.97
C MET A 16 3.03 29.32 -42.64
N LEU A 17 1.74 29.63 -42.56
CA LEU A 17 0.93 29.40 -41.36
C LEU A 17 0.52 27.92 -41.15
N THR A 18 0.81 27.04 -42.12
CA THR A 18 0.47 25.60 -42.01
C THR A 18 1.60 24.73 -41.50
N VAL A 19 2.78 25.30 -41.23
CA VAL A 19 3.91 24.59 -40.61
C VAL A 19 3.67 24.48 -39.10
N SER A 20 2.81 23.54 -38.72
CA SER A 20 2.65 23.13 -37.32
C SER A 20 3.79 22.17 -36.95
N CYS A 21 4.43 22.38 -35.80
CA CYS A 21 5.34 21.40 -35.24
C CYS A 21 4.54 20.19 -34.75
N SER A 22 4.52 19.12 -35.54
CA SER A 22 3.97 17.81 -35.13
C SER A 22 4.91 17.00 -34.23
N LYS A 23 6.10 17.53 -33.91
CA LYS A 23 7.00 16.92 -32.93
C LYS A 23 6.51 17.23 -31.53
N TRP A 24 5.61 16.37 -31.05
CA TRP A 24 5.35 16.21 -29.63
C TRP A 24 6.67 15.86 -28.93
N VAL A 25 6.96 16.49 -27.81
CA VAL A 25 8.08 16.09 -26.96
C VAL A 25 7.68 14.75 -26.35
N ASP A 26 8.26 13.65 -26.85
CA ASP A 26 8.29 12.39 -26.12
C ASP A 26 9.15 12.60 -24.87
N TYR A 27 8.53 13.19 -23.85
CA TYR A 27 9.10 13.22 -22.52
C TYR A 27 9.07 11.79 -22.01
N ASN A 28 10.19 11.09 -22.22
CA ASN A 28 10.46 9.84 -21.55
C ASN A 28 10.94 10.22 -20.14
N PRO A 29 10.15 10.04 -19.08
CA PRO A 29 10.47 10.48 -17.70
C PRO A 29 11.66 9.73 -17.07
N LYS A 30 12.59 9.22 -17.88
CA LYS A 30 13.78 8.49 -17.44
C LYS A 30 14.89 9.40 -16.88
N GLU A 31 14.81 10.71 -17.10
CA GLU A 31 15.90 11.61 -16.67
C GLU A 31 15.86 11.95 -15.17
N ASP A 32 14.79 11.62 -14.43
CA ASP A 32 14.63 12.02 -13.01
C ASP A 32 14.38 10.86 -12.01
N TYR A 33 15.03 9.69 -12.16
CA TYR A 33 14.96 8.61 -11.17
C TYR A 33 13.52 8.08 -10.88
N VAL A 34 12.64 8.03 -11.87
CA VAL A 34 11.34 7.38 -11.68
C VAL A 34 11.55 5.87 -11.75
N ILE A 35 11.91 5.25 -10.62
CA ILE A 35 11.80 3.79 -10.43
C ILE A 35 10.34 3.43 -10.65
N THR A 36 10.00 2.96 -11.84
CA THR A 36 8.64 2.48 -12.14
C THR A 36 8.46 1.07 -11.60
N GLU A 37 7.21 0.64 -11.40
CA GLU A 37 6.87 -0.72 -10.93
C GLU A 37 7.50 -1.82 -11.81
N LYS A 38 7.66 -1.56 -13.11
CA LYS A 38 8.31 -2.47 -14.08
C LYS A 38 9.83 -2.55 -13.92
N GLU A 39 10.45 -1.54 -13.32
CA GLU A 39 11.90 -1.49 -13.13
C GLU A 39 12.36 -2.15 -11.83
N TYR A 40 11.43 -2.60 -10.98
CA TYR A 40 11.72 -3.18 -9.67
C TYR A 40 11.67 -4.72 -9.65
N LEU A 41 12.25 -5.33 -8.62
CA LEU A 41 12.38 -6.80 -8.46
C LEU A 41 13.18 -7.47 -9.60
N LYS A 42 14.23 -6.82 -10.10
CA LYS A 42 15.13 -7.33 -11.14
C LYS A 42 16.42 -7.93 -10.58
N SER A 43 16.78 -7.57 -9.35
CA SER A 43 17.97 -8.07 -8.64
C SER A 43 17.65 -8.56 -7.24
N GLU A 44 18.51 -9.39 -6.63
CA GLU A 44 18.39 -9.79 -5.22
C GLU A 44 18.30 -8.57 -4.27
N SER A 45 19.08 -7.52 -4.55
CA SER A 45 19.06 -6.27 -3.77
C SER A 45 17.68 -5.63 -3.74
N ASP A 46 16.95 -5.67 -4.86
CA ASP A 46 15.58 -5.11 -4.94
C ASP A 46 14.62 -5.89 -4.04
N TYR A 47 14.73 -7.23 -3.99
CA TYR A 47 13.90 -8.05 -3.10
C TYR A 47 14.21 -7.77 -1.63
N ARG A 48 15.48 -7.61 -1.27
CA ARG A 48 15.90 -7.27 0.10
C ARG A 48 15.43 -5.87 0.50
N THR A 49 15.53 -4.90 -0.41
CA THR A 49 15.03 -3.53 -0.19
C THR A 49 13.50 -3.52 -0.05
N MET A 50 12.80 -4.30 -0.87
CA MET A 50 11.35 -4.45 -0.73
C MET A 50 10.97 -5.11 0.60
N LEU A 51 11.73 -6.11 1.06
CA LEU A 51 11.50 -6.71 2.38
C LEU A 51 11.59 -5.66 3.49
N ILE A 52 12.59 -4.77 3.46
CA ILE A 52 12.69 -3.65 4.42
C ILE A 52 11.45 -2.76 4.35
N SER A 53 10.94 -2.50 3.14
CA SER A 53 9.68 -1.78 2.94
C SER A 53 8.50 -2.54 3.58
N VAL A 54 8.44 -3.86 3.49
CA VAL A 54 7.41 -4.64 4.20
C VAL A 54 7.55 -4.50 5.72
N TYR A 55 8.76 -4.37 6.27
CA TYR A 55 8.97 -4.14 7.71
C TYR A 55 8.55 -2.73 8.19
N THR A 56 8.66 -1.70 7.35
CA THR A 56 8.47 -0.29 7.75
C THR A 56 7.16 -0.04 8.54
N PRO A 57 6.00 -0.59 8.18
CA PRO A 57 4.75 -0.31 8.89
C PRO A 57 4.72 -0.77 10.35
N LEU A 58 5.67 -1.62 10.79
CA LEU A 58 5.83 -1.92 12.21
C LEU A 58 6.16 -0.67 13.04
N GLN A 59 6.86 0.30 12.47
CA GLN A 59 7.23 1.54 13.16
C GLN A 59 5.98 2.35 13.52
N TRP A 60 5.05 2.51 12.56
CA TRP A 60 3.79 3.24 12.75
C TRP A 60 2.81 2.47 13.65
N LEU A 61 2.87 1.13 13.61
CA LEU A 61 2.05 0.30 14.48
C LEU A 61 2.50 0.28 15.94
N ASN A 62 3.55 1.01 16.33
CA ASN A 62 3.95 1.14 17.72
C ASN A 62 2.80 1.70 18.60
N GLN A 63 1.92 2.54 18.03
CA GLN A 63 0.73 3.07 18.69
C GLN A 63 -0.21 1.98 19.20
N ALA A 64 -0.14 0.76 18.64
CA ALA A 64 -0.95 -0.37 19.11
C ALA A 64 -0.62 -0.78 20.56
N VAL A 65 0.58 -0.46 21.06
CA VAL A 65 0.95 -0.70 22.45
C VAL A 65 0.27 0.34 23.34
N VAL A 66 0.43 1.63 23.01
CA VAL A 66 -0.17 2.74 23.77
C VAL A 66 -1.69 2.60 23.84
N VAL A 67 -2.34 2.39 22.69
CA VAL A 67 -3.80 2.19 22.64
C VAL A 67 -4.23 0.95 23.45
N GLY A 68 -3.42 -0.10 23.46
CA GLY A 68 -3.69 -1.30 24.26
C GLY A 68 -3.64 -1.06 25.76
N GLU A 69 -2.70 -0.24 26.24
CA GLU A 69 -2.55 0.11 27.66
C GLU A 69 -3.62 1.10 28.12
N ILE A 70 -3.91 2.16 27.36
CA ILE A 70 -4.94 3.15 27.74
C ILE A 70 -6.37 2.60 27.61
N ALA A 71 -6.59 1.63 26.71
CA ALA A 71 -7.86 0.90 26.66
C ALA A 71 -7.91 -0.22 27.71
N SER A 72 -6.90 -0.33 28.58
CA SER A 72 -6.95 -1.16 29.78
C SER A 72 -7.10 -0.28 31.01
N ASP A 73 -7.11 -0.87 32.20
CA ASP A 73 -7.09 -0.15 33.47
C ASP A 73 -5.66 0.13 34.00
N ASN A 74 -4.62 -0.15 33.20
CA ASN A 74 -3.22 0.03 33.61
C ASN A 74 -2.70 1.47 33.50
N ALA A 75 -3.24 2.27 32.58
CA ALA A 75 -2.73 3.60 32.27
C ALA A 75 -3.86 4.53 31.79
N VAL A 76 -3.65 5.84 31.96
CA VAL A 76 -4.50 6.89 31.40
C VAL A 76 -3.76 7.61 30.27
N SER A 77 -4.47 8.23 29.33
CA SER A 77 -3.82 8.87 28.16
C SER A 77 -2.94 10.07 28.53
N GLY A 78 -3.26 10.75 29.64
CA GLY A 78 -2.63 12.01 30.03
C GLY A 78 -2.96 13.17 29.07
N GLY A 79 -2.00 14.09 28.92
CA GLY A 79 -2.12 15.32 28.12
C GLY A 79 -1.94 16.58 28.98
N GLU A 80 -1.48 17.67 28.38
CA GLU A 80 -1.31 18.96 29.06
C GLU A 80 -2.68 19.57 29.44
N ASN A 81 -3.71 19.36 28.62
CA ASN A 81 -5.06 19.86 28.85
C ASN A 81 -6.11 18.98 28.14
N ALA A 82 -7.40 19.31 28.30
CA ALA A 82 -8.53 18.55 27.76
C ALA A 82 -8.66 18.55 26.22
N SER A 83 -7.83 19.31 25.50
CA SER A 83 -7.75 19.30 24.04
C SER A 83 -6.44 18.71 23.52
N ASP A 84 -5.48 18.45 24.41
CA ASP A 84 -4.22 17.82 24.05
C ASP A 84 -4.44 16.31 23.90
N VAL A 85 -3.91 15.70 22.83
CA VAL A 85 -4.08 14.27 22.49
C VAL A 85 -5.53 13.74 22.56
N LEU A 86 -6.51 14.56 22.14
CA LEU A 86 -7.95 14.27 22.23
C LEU A 86 -8.36 12.88 21.72
N SER A 87 -7.74 12.38 20.65
CA SER A 87 -8.07 11.05 20.10
C SER A 87 -7.70 9.90 21.05
N LEU A 88 -6.65 10.03 21.85
CA LEU A 88 -6.28 9.06 22.88
C LEU A 88 -7.18 9.19 24.11
N GLN A 89 -7.49 10.42 24.55
CA GLN A 89 -8.42 10.69 25.65
C GLN A 89 -9.80 10.09 25.38
N GLN A 90 -10.31 10.24 24.15
CA GLN A 90 -11.57 9.61 23.74
C GLN A 90 -11.57 8.08 23.79
N ILE A 91 -10.41 7.46 23.58
CA ILE A 91 -10.26 6.00 23.68
C ILE A 91 -10.24 5.59 25.16
N ASP A 92 -9.47 6.28 25.99
CA ASP A 92 -9.37 6.10 27.44
C ASP A 92 -10.76 6.22 28.12
N ASP A 93 -11.51 7.27 27.77
CA ASP A 93 -12.87 7.51 28.27
C ASP A 93 -13.95 6.62 27.61
N TYR A 94 -13.58 5.78 26.63
CA TYR A 94 -14.50 4.95 25.85
C TYR A 94 -15.63 5.70 25.11
N ILE A 95 -15.40 6.98 24.76
CA ILE A 95 -16.36 7.84 24.04
C ILE A 95 -15.96 8.10 22.57
N HIS A 96 -14.93 7.42 22.08
CA HIS A 96 -14.45 7.58 20.71
C HIS A 96 -15.55 7.30 19.67
N THR A 97 -15.51 8.07 18.58
CA THR A 97 -16.45 7.94 17.47
C THR A 97 -15.83 7.17 16.30
N PRO A 98 -16.58 6.83 15.25
CA PRO A 98 -16.01 6.29 14.01
C PRO A 98 -14.95 7.19 13.36
N ILE A 99 -14.89 8.47 13.75
CA ILE A 99 -13.90 9.45 13.31
C ILE A 99 -12.92 9.69 14.46
N ASN A 100 -11.92 8.81 14.58
CA ASN A 100 -10.84 8.93 15.56
C ASN A 100 -9.50 8.74 14.83
N SER A 101 -8.63 9.74 14.88
CA SER A 101 -7.37 9.76 14.12
C SER A 101 -6.40 8.66 14.53
N THR A 102 -6.29 8.36 15.83
CA THR A 102 -5.43 7.28 16.33
C THR A 102 -5.87 5.91 15.80
N LEU A 103 -7.18 5.61 15.85
CA LEU A 103 -7.71 4.36 15.30
C LEU A 103 -7.57 4.31 13.77
N GLN A 104 -7.76 5.44 13.08
CA GLN A 104 -7.56 5.55 11.64
C GLN A 104 -6.11 5.28 11.24
N GLU A 105 -5.14 5.78 12.01
CA GLU A 105 -3.71 5.54 11.79
C GLU A 105 -3.40 4.05 11.93
N LEU A 106 -3.82 3.39 13.01
CA LEU A 106 -3.65 1.94 13.20
C LEU A 106 -4.22 1.12 12.04
N TRP A 107 -5.43 1.48 11.57
CA TRP A 107 -6.05 0.82 10.42
C TRP A 107 -5.21 1.00 9.16
N THR A 108 -4.80 2.23 8.87
CA THR A 108 -4.05 2.59 7.66
C THR A 108 -2.69 1.93 7.64
N SER A 109 -1.93 2.01 8.74
CA SER A 109 -0.60 1.40 8.85
C SER A 109 -0.62 -0.12 8.71
N ALA A 110 -1.61 -0.80 9.31
CA ALA A 110 -1.72 -2.25 9.16
C ALA A 110 -2.06 -2.64 7.71
N TYR A 111 -3.01 -1.95 7.07
CA TYR A 111 -3.35 -2.22 5.67
C TYR A 111 -2.27 -1.82 4.67
N GLU A 112 -1.45 -0.83 5.00
CA GLU A 112 -0.24 -0.51 4.25
C GLU A 112 0.73 -1.70 4.25
N GLY A 113 1.00 -2.28 5.43
CA GLY A 113 1.82 -3.49 5.56
C GLY A 113 1.26 -4.69 4.80
N VAL A 114 -0.06 -4.90 4.87
CA VAL A 114 -0.74 -5.94 4.07
C VAL A 114 -0.52 -5.72 2.57
N ASN A 115 -0.68 -4.49 2.07
CA ASN A 115 -0.51 -4.19 0.65
C ASN A 115 0.94 -4.37 0.19
N ARG A 116 1.93 -3.96 0.99
CA ARG A 116 3.36 -4.15 0.68
C ARG A 116 3.70 -5.66 0.63
N ALA A 117 3.20 -6.46 1.58
CA ALA A 117 3.39 -7.91 1.55
C ALA A 117 2.68 -8.59 0.37
N ASN A 118 1.47 -8.14 0.03
CA ASN A 118 0.72 -8.64 -1.12
C ASN A 118 1.43 -8.33 -2.43
N TYR A 119 2.03 -7.15 -2.56
CA TYR A 119 2.83 -6.81 -3.74
C TYR A 119 4.00 -7.78 -3.96
N MET A 120 4.80 -8.04 -2.91
CA MET A 120 5.91 -8.99 -3.01
C MET A 120 5.43 -10.40 -3.38
N THR A 121 4.36 -10.86 -2.74
CA THR A 121 3.84 -12.21 -2.98
C THR A 121 3.18 -12.37 -4.34
N GLN A 122 2.50 -11.33 -4.84
CA GLN A 122 1.94 -11.27 -6.20
C GLN A 122 3.01 -11.46 -7.28
N TYR A 123 4.21 -10.89 -7.07
CA TYR A 123 5.34 -10.95 -8.00
C TYR A 123 6.46 -11.89 -7.55
N LYS A 124 6.13 -12.92 -6.74
CA LYS A 124 7.13 -13.85 -6.18
C LYS A 124 7.90 -14.61 -7.26
N THR A 125 7.18 -15.17 -8.23
CA THR A 125 7.74 -16.02 -9.29
C THR A 125 8.35 -15.18 -10.40
N THR A 126 7.58 -14.23 -10.91
CA THR A 126 7.96 -13.40 -12.06
C THR A 126 7.52 -11.96 -11.78
N ASN A 127 8.43 -11.01 -11.99
CA ASN A 127 8.12 -9.60 -11.80
C ASN A 127 7.26 -9.04 -12.94
N LEU A 128 6.85 -7.78 -12.81
CA LEU A 128 5.98 -7.12 -13.80
C LEU A 128 6.59 -6.98 -15.19
N ALA A 129 7.92 -7.07 -15.31
CA ALA A 129 8.66 -7.06 -16.58
C ALA A 129 8.87 -8.46 -17.18
N GLY A 130 8.34 -9.52 -16.57
CA GLY A 130 8.54 -10.89 -17.04
C GLY A 130 9.89 -11.51 -16.60
N THR A 131 10.65 -10.85 -15.73
CA THR A 131 11.93 -11.35 -15.23
C THR A 131 11.72 -12.29 -14.04
N THR A 132 12.38 -13.45 -14.09
CA THR A 132 12.44 -14.39 -12.97
C THR A 132 13.83 -14.29 -12.33
N VAL A 133 13.87 -14.00 -11.03
CA VAL A 133 15.12 -13.82 -10.27
C VAL A 133 15.18 -14.91 -9.20
N SER A 134 16.25 -15.70 -9.18
CA SER A 134 16.51 -16.71 -8.15
C SER A 134 17.79 -16.37 -7.40
N PHE A 135 17.77 -16.52 -6.08
CA PHE A 135 18.92 -16.27 -5.21
C PHE A 135 18.79 -17.08 -3.91
N ALA A 136 19.92 -17.33 -3.25
CA ALA A 136 19.95 -18.09 -2.01
C ALA A 136 19.17 -17.36 -0.89
N GLY A 137 18.30 -18.09 -0.19
CA GLY A 137 17.49 -17.53 0.89
C GLY A 137 16.20 -16.82 0.46
N LYS A 138 15.87 -16.80 -0.84
CA LYS A 138 14.60 -16.22 -1.33
C LYS A 138 13.38 -16.80 -0.62
N ASP A 139 13.31 -18.12 -0.42
CA ASP A 139 12.16 -18.73 0.26
C ASP A 139 12.08 -18.38 1.75
N ALA A 140 13.22 -18.29 2.44
CA ALA A 140 13.26 -17.83 3.83
C ALA A 140 12.78 -16.37 3.95
N MET A 141 13.22 -15.51 3.03
CA MET A 141 12.76 -14.11 2.93
C MET A 141 11.24 -14.02 2.73
N TYR A 142 10.65 -14.88 1.90
CA TYR A 142 9.19 -14.95 1.76
C TYR A 142 8.50 -15.45 3.03
N GLY A 143 9.15 -16.33 3.81
CA GLY A 143 8.70 -16.70 5.15
C GLY A 143 8.48 -15.48 6.05
N GLU A 144 9.43 -14.53 6.05
CA GLU A 144 9.30 -13.25 6.78
C GLU A 144 8.12 -12.42 6.26
N VAL A 145 7.98 -12.29 4.93
CA VAL A 145 6.86 -11.55 4.30
C VAL A 145 5.51 -12.12 4.73
N TYR A 146 5.37 -13.45 4.75
CA TYR A 146 4.13 -14.09 5.17
C TYR A 146 3.85 -13.91 6.67
N PHE A 147 4.88 -13.96 7.51
CA PHE A 147 4.77 -13.66 8.94
C PHE A 147 4.30 -12.22 9.17
N LEU A 148 4.92 -11.24 8.51
CA LEU A 148 4.56 -9.83 8.63
C LEU A 148 3.12 -9.58 8.19
N ARG A 149 2.70 -10.15 7.04
CA ARG A 149 1.30 -10.06 6.59
C ARG A 149 0.32 -10.62 7.62
N ALA A 150 0.67 -11.75 8.22
CA ALA A 150 -0.14 -12.36 9.27
C ALA A 150 -0.21 -11.48 10.52
N TYR A 151 0.91 -10.86 10.91
CA TYR A 151 0.98 -9.92 12.03
C TYR A 151 0.10 -8.68 11.79
N TYR A 152 0.14 -8.09 10.59
CA TYR A 152 -0.72 -6.95 10.26
C TYR A 152 -2.21 -7.28 10.32
N TYR A 153 -2.61 -8.44 9.79
CA TYR A 153 -3.99 -8.88 9.94
C TYR A 153 -4.37 -9.22 11.37
N PHE A 154 -3.45 -9.80 12.15
CA PHE A 154 -3.69 -10.06 13.56
C PHE A 154 -3.97 -8.76 14.32
N THR A 155 -3.17 -7.71 14.09
CA THR A 155 -3.40 -6.38 14.66
C THR A 155 -4.76 -5.82 14.24
N LEU A 156 -5.12 -5.88 12.96
CA LEU A 156 -6.44 -5.43 12.48
C LEU A 156 -7.60 -6.17 13.18
N VAL A 157 -7.51 -7.49 13.30
CA VAL A 157 -8.56 -8.29 13.95
C VAL A 157 -8.63 -8.01 15.45
N LYS A 158 -7.48 -7.77 16.11
CA LYS A 158 -7.39 -7.45 17.54
C LYS A 158 -8.17 -6.17 17.87
N PHE A 159 -8.04 -5.12 17.06
CA PHE A 159 -8.70 -3.84 17.32
C PHE A 159 -10.10 -3.71 16.70
N PHE A 160 -10.32 -4.25 15.50
CA PHE A 160 -11.54 -3.96 14.71
C PHE A 160 -12.46 -5.17 14.50
N GLY A 161 -12.04 -6.37 14.93
CA GLY A 161 -12.80 -7.59 14.75
C GLY A 161 -12.82 -8.09 13.31
N ASP A 162 -14.00 -8.11 12.67
CA ASP A 162 -14.10 -8.52 11.26
C ASP A 162 -13.51 -7.45 10.35
N VAL A 163 -12.63 -7.82 9.43
CA VAL A 163 -11.98 -6.87 8.52
C VAL A 163 -11.95 -7.43 7.08
N PRO A 164 -11.87 -6.58 6.04
CA PRO A 164 -11.63 -7.05 4.68
C PRO A 164 -10.33 -7.87 4.57
N LEU A 165 -10.43 -9.07 3.99
CA LEU A 165 -9.31 -9.99 3.80
C LEU A 165 -9.01 -10.13 2.30
N PHE A 166 -7.77 -9.85 1.91
CA PHE A 166 -7.26 -9.97 0.55
C PHE A 166 -5.77 -10.33 0.59
N VAL A 167 -5.40 -11.44 -0.02
CA VAL A 167 -4.03 -11.99 0.05
C VAL A 167 -3.41 -12.31 -1.31
N ASP A 168 -4.22 -12.24 -2.37
CA ASP A 168 -3.82 -12.69 -3.71
C ASP A 168 -3.21 -11.57 -4.55
N LYS A 169 -3.52 -10.30 -4.24
CA LYS A 169 -3.01 -9.13 -4.96
C LYS A 169 -2.92 -7.88 -4.08
N ARG A 170 -2.07 -6.94 -4.49
CA ARG A 170 -2.13 -5.56 -3.99
C ARG A 170 -3.43 -4.91 -4.50
N LEU A 171 -4.09 -4.14 -3.64
CA LEU A 171 -5.27 -3.39 -4.07
C LEU A 171 -4.87 -2.16 -4.89
N GLY A 172 -5.53 -1.98 -6.02
CA GLY A 172 -5.50 -0.73 -6.78
C GLY A 172 -6.64 0.21 -6.39
N LEU A 173 -6.64 1.42 -6.97
CA LEU A 173 -7.69 2.42 -6.74
C LEU A 173 -9.09 1.89 -7.09
N SER A 174 -9.19 1.06 -8.13
CA SER A 174 -10.43 0.45 -8.61
C SER A 174 -10.99 -0.64 -7.69
N ASP A 175 -10.15 -1.26 -6.85
CA ASP A 175 -10.55 -2.38 -5.99
C ASP A 175 -11.24 -1.92 -4.69
N SER A 176 -11.11 -0.64 -4.34
CA SER A 176 -11.59 -0.07 -3.07
C SER A 176 -13.08 -0.25 -2.81
N LYS A 177 -13.91 -0.32 -3.86
CA LYS A 177 -15.38 -0.41 -3.75
C LYS A 177 -15.91 -1.84 -3.63
N ALA A 178 -15.09 -2.85 -3.89
CA ALA A 178 -15.55 -4.24 -4.00
C ALA A 178 -15.38 -5.06 -2.71
N LEU A 179 -14.72 -4.49 -1.70
CA LEU A 179 -14.32 -5.24 -0.50
C LEU A 179 -15.40 -5.20 0.57
N SER A 180 -15.80 -6.37 1.05
CA SER A 180 -16.66 -6.55 2.21
C SER A 180 -15.87 -7.11 3.40
N ARG A 181 -16.33 -6.81 4.61
CA ARG A 181 -15.77 -7.41 5.83
C ARG A 181 -15.97 -8.92 5.78
N ALA A 182 -14.90 -9.69 5.96
CA ALA A 182 -15.01 -11.15 5.99
C ALA A 182 -15.74 -11.56 7.28
N ALA A 183 -16.86 -12.29 7.17
CA ALA A 183 -17.66 -12.68 8.34
C ALA A 183 -16.92 -13.63 9.31
N LYS A 184 -17.22 -13.51 10.61
CA LYS A 184 -16.77 -14.40 11.69
C LYS A 184 -16.96 -15.90 11.42
N ALA A 185 -17.95 -16.29 10.62
CA ALA A 185 -18.18 -17.70 10.24
C ALA A 185 -17.14 -18.24 9.24
N LYS A 186 -16.64 -17.43 8.30
CA LYS A 186 -15.45 -17.80 7.48
C LYS A 186 -14.18 -17.93 8.33
N ARG A 187 -14.20 -17.39 9.57
CA ARG A 187 -13.16 -17.58 10.60
C ARG A 187 -13.31 -18.87 11.44
N LYS A 188 -14.46 -19.58 11.44
CA LYS A 188 -14.59 -20.84 12.24
C LYS A 188 -13.83 -22.04 11.65
N ASN A 189 -13.61 -22.04 10.33
CA ASN A 189 -12.59 -22.90 9.68
C ASN A 189 -11.15 -22.37 9.88
N TYR A 190 -11.00 -21.35 10.71
CA TYR A 190 -9.82 -20.51 10.83
C TYR A 190 -9.62 -20.10 12.31
N LYS A 191 -9.68 -21.11 13.20
CA LYS A 191 -9.58 -20.98 14.66
C LYS A 191 -8.44 -20.04 15.08
N ILE A 192 -8.84 -19.03 15.83
CA ILE A 192 -8.03 -18.04 16.53
C ILE A 192 -7.52 -18.71 17.81
N CYS A 193 -6.53 -19.58 17.66
CA CYS A 193 -5.54 -19.98 18.67
C CYS A 193 -4.66 -21.00 17.94
N GLY A 194 -3.46 -20.58 17.54
CA GLY A 194 -2.52 -21.42 16.81
C GLY A 194 -2.99 -21.82 15.41
N SER A 195 -2.40 -21.19 14.40
CA SER A 195 -2.05 -21.84 13.14
C SER A 195 -3.05 -21.95 11.98
N SER A 196 -4.31 -21.52 11.98
CA SER A 196 -5.10 -21.53 10.71
C SER A 196 -5.20 -20.14 10.08
N PHE A 197 -5.78 -19.12 10.74
CA PHE A 197 -5.42 -17.66 10.74
C PHE A 197 -4.25 -17.21 9.84
N ILE A 198 -3.12 -17.77 10.25
CA ILE A 198 -1.80 -17.44 9.78
C ILE A 198 -1.37 -18.42 8.69
N ARG A 199 -1.89 -19.67 8.71
CA ARG A 199 -1.67 -20.64 7.64
C ARG A 199 -2.20 -20.16 6.31
N LYS A 200 -3.41 -19.67 6.04
CA LYS A 200 -3.77 -19.23 4.65
C LYS A 200 -3.03 -17.97 4.20
N SER A 201 -2.67 -17.05 5.11
CA SER A 201 -1.72 -15.98 4.78
C SER A 201 -0.29 -16.51 4.52
N ILE A 202 0.05 -17.71 4.99
CA ILE A 202 1.30 -18.45 4.72
C ILE A 202 1.15 -19.51 3.59
N ALA A 203 -0.05 -20.03 3.32
CA ALA A 203 -0.35 -21.32 2.67
C ALA A 203 -1.22 -21.18 1.42
N VAL A 204 -1.43 -19.95 0.96
CA VAL A 204 -1.63 -19.68 -0.48
C VAL A 204 -0.34 -20.01 -1.27
N SER A 205 0.72 -20.55 -0.62
CA SER A 205 1.99 -20.96 -1.21
C SER A 205 2.04 -22.39 -1.79
N LYS A 206 0.92 -22.99 -2.21
CA LYS A 206 0.94 -24.25 -2.97
C LYS A 206 0.18 -24.10 -4.28
#